data_AF-A0A8S2G5E7-F1
#
_entry.id   AF-A0A8S2G5E7-F1
#
_cell.length_a   1.000
_cell.length_b   1.000
_cell.length_c   1.000
_cell.angle_alpha   90.00
_cell.angle_beta   90.00
_cell.angle_gamma   90.00
#
_symmetry.space_group_name_H-M   'P 1'
#
loop_
_entity.id
_entity.type
_entity.pdbx_description
1 polymer ?
#
loop_
_entity_poly.entity_id
_entity_poly.type
_entity_poly.pdbx_seq_one_letter_code
_entity_poly.pdbx_strand_id
1 'polypeptide(L)'
;PILAEAYKQAIADASFDVVFVSSDEDQSSFDEYYKEMPWKAIPYEEGIPSLIIIKPSGETLTKNGRRDIERSKLKSIEAWSRGESVKHEPVKPEEYNWGSVTCDGCKMAPLVGLRYYCDTCYNYDLCQSCKDKGHEHELKLI
;
A
#
# COMPACT_ATOMS: atom_id res chain seq x y z
N PRO A 1 -1.11 -15.70 -21.97
CA PRO A 1 -0.26 -14.70 -22.70
C PRO A 1 0.98 -15.36 -23.36
N ILE A 2 1.52 -14.78 -24.44
CA ILE A 2 2.67 -15.34 -25.22
C ILE A 2 3.88 -15.64 -24.30
N LEU A 3 4.19 -14.73 -23.38
CA LEU A 3 5.29 -14.92 -22.44
C LEU A 3 5.11 -16.17 -21.55
N ALA A 4 3.87 -16.49 -21.16
CA ALA A 4 3.59 -17.68 -20.33
C ALA A 4 3.81 -18.98 -21.10
N GLU A 5 3.49 -19.01 -22.39
CA GLU A 5 3.74 -20.17 -23.26
C GLU A 5 5.24 -20.40 -23.46
N ALA A 6 5.99 -19.34 -23.74
CA ALA A 6 7.45 -19.40 -23.90
C ALA A 6 8.15 -19.81 -22.60
N TYR A 7 7.73 -19.24 -21.47
CA TYR A 7 8.34 -19.52 -20.17
C TYR A 7 8.15 -20.98 -19.73
N LYS A 8 6.96 -21.57 -19.96
CA LYS A 8 6.71 -22.99 -19.66
C LYS A 8 7.65 -23.94 -20.39
N GLN A 9 8.15 -23.56 -21.56
CA GLN A 9 9.09 -24.38 -22.35
C GLN A 9 10.54 -24.24 -21.87
N ALA A 10 10.89 -23.10 -21.25
CA ALA A 10 12.26 -22.76 -20.88
C ALA A 10 12.59 -22.95 -19.39
N ILE A 11 11.58 -23.09 -18.52
CA ILE A 11 11.76 -22.97 -17.06
C ILE A 11 12.71 -24.00 -16.43
N ALA A 12 12.85 -25.20 -17.02
CA ALA A 12 13.76 -26.22 -16.50
C ALA A 12 15.24 -25.82 -16.62
N ASP A 13 15.57 -24.99 -17.61
CA ASP A 13 16.94 -24.60 -17.97
C ASP A 13 17.21 -23.10 -17.75
N ALA A 14 16.20 -22.33 -17.29
CA ALA A 14 16.30 -20.89 -17.13
C ALA A 14 17.05 -20.51 -15.84
N SER A 15 18.05 -19.63 -15.97
CA SER A 15 18.79 -19.07 -14.84
C SER A 15 18.14 -17.80 -14.24
N PHE A 16 16.88 -17.53 -14.58
CA PHE A 16 16.14 -16.35 -14.13
C PHE A 16 14.68 -16.69 -13.80
N ASP A 17 14.05 -15.84 -12.99
CA ASP A 17 12.66 -15.96 -12.58
C ASP A 17 11.87 -14.73 -13.09
N VAL A 18 10.57 -14.90 -13.37
CA VAL A 18 9.66 -13.80 -13.71
C VAL A 18 8.83 -13.47 -12.48
N VAL A 19 8.61 -12.17 -12.23
CA VAL A 19 7.68 -11.71 -11.18
C VAL A 19 6.69 -10.75 -11.80
N PHE A 20 5.40 -11.07 -11.69
CA PHE A 20 4.33 -10.21 -12.14
C PHE A 20 4.14 -9.04 -11.17
N VAL A 21 4.18 -7.83 -11.71
CA VAL A 21 3.85 -6.58 -11.01
C VAL A 21 2.64 -5.99 -11.73
N SER A 22 1.48 -6.10 -11.11
CA SER A 22 0.23 -5.68 -11.71
C SER A 22 0.05 -4.16 -11.67
N SER A 23 -0.60 -3.65 -12.70
CA SER A 23 -1.13 -2.29 -12.79
C SER A 23 -2.66 -2.31 -12.90
N ASP A 24 -3.30 -3.43 -12.56
CA ASP A 24 -4.75 -3.59 -12.62
C ASP A 24 -5.45 -2.66 -11.61
N GLU A 25 -6.71 -2.32 -11.87
CA GLU A 25 -7.44 -1.32 -11.08
C GLU A 25 -7.97 -1.88 -9.76
N ASP A 26 -8.11 -3.21 -9.65
CA ASP A 26 -8.66 -3.88 -8.48
C ASP A 26 -8.16 -5.34 -8.35
N GLN A 27 -8.42 -5.94 -7.18
CA GLN A 27 -8.01 -7.31 -6.85
C GLN A 27 -8.65 -8.36 -7.78
N SER A 28 -9.88 -8.15 -8.23
CA SER A 28 -10.57 -9.12 -9.10
C SER A 28 -9.96 -9.15 -10.49
N SER A 29 -9.66 -7.97 -11.04
CA SER A 29 -8.95 -7.78 -12.31
C SER A 29 -7.55 -8.42 -12.25
N PHE A 30 -6.83 -8.22 -11.13
CA PHE A 30 -5.56 -8.90 -10.87
C PHE A 30 -5.71 -10.43 -10.88
N ASP A 31 -6.66 -10.97 -10.11
CA ASP A 31 -6.83 -12.42 -9.94
C ASP A 31 -7.19 -13.09 -11.26
N GLU A 32 -8.08 -12.47 -12.05
CA GLU A 32 -8.48 -12.97 -13.36
C GLU A 32 -7.28 -13.01 -14.32
N TYR A 33 -6.51 -11.92 -14.41
CA TYR A 33 -5.39 -11.84 -15.34
C TYR A 33 -4.20 -12.73 -14.92
N TYR A 34 -3.90 -12.79 -13.63
CA TYR A 34 -2.79 -13.58 -13.10
C TYR A 34 -3.03 -15.09 -13.19
N LYS A 35 -4.29 -15.55 -13.22
CA LYS A 35 -4.66 -16.97 -13.23
C LYS A 35 -3.97 -17.81 -14.32
N GLU A 36 -3.64 -17.21 -15.46
CA GLU A 36 -3.00 -17.90 -16.58
C GLU A 36 -1.46 -17.96 -16.49
N MET A 37 -0.86 -17.31 -15.49
CA MET A 37 0.57 -17.08 -15.39
C MET A 37 1.26 -18.14 -14.50
N PRO A 38 2.33 -18.81 -14.98
CA PRO A 38 3.02 -19.86 -14.24
C PRO A 38 4.07 -19.34 -13.23
N TRP A 39 4.33 -18.04 -13.20
CA TRP A 39 5.34 -17.40 -12.37
C TRP A 39 4.72 -16.74 -11.13
N LYS A 40 5.56 -16.21 -10.24
CA LYS A 40 5.13 -15.53 -9.00
C LYS A 40 4.59 -14.13 -9.30
N ALA A 41 3.76 -13.59 -8.40
CA ALA A 41 3.33 -12.21 -8.43
C ALA A 41 3.63 -11.50 -7.11
N ILE A 42 3.81 -10.18 -7.20
CA ILE A 42 3.64 -9.30 -6.06
C ILE A 42 2.15 -9.28 -5.71
N PRO A 43 1.76 -9.52 -4.43
CA PRO A 43 0.37 -9.38 -4.01
C PRO A 43 -0.17 -8.01 -4.40
N TYR A 44 -1.39 -7.97 -4.93
CA TYR A 44 -2.06 -6.74 -5.29
C TYR A 44 -2.24 -5.84 -4.06
N GLU A 45 -1.95 -4.54 -4.22
CA GLU A 45 -2.20 -3.51 -3.21
C GLU A 45 -2.71 -2.24 -3.90
N GLU A 46 -3.82 -1.70 -3.41
CA GLU A 46 -4.40 -0.46 -3.91
C GLU A 46 -3.54 0.76 -3.54
N GLY A 47 -3.44 1.72 -4.46
CA GLY A 47 -2.83 3.03 -4.22
C GLY A 47 -1.37 3.12 -4.68
N ILE A 48 -1.14 3.85 -5.77
CA ILE A 48 0.21 4.21 -6.23
C ILE A 48 0.66 5.56 -5.63
N PRO A 49 1.97 5.77 -5.38
CA PRO A 49 3.06 4.79 -5.49
C PRO A 49 3.18 3.82 -4.29
N SER A 50 3.51 2.57 -4.60
CA SER A 50 3.87 1.49 -3.66
C SER A 50 5.34 1.09 -3.80
N LEU A 51 6.01 0.79 -2.68
CA LEU A 51 7.41 0.36 -2.64
C LEU A 51 7.56 -0.87 -1.74
N ILE A 52 7.93 -1.99 -2.34
CA ILE A 52 8.11 -3.28 -1.67
C ILE A 52 9.58 -3.68 -1.77
N ILE A 53 10.15 -4.14 -0.65
CA ILE A 53 11.54 -4.59 -0.58
C ILE A 53 11.55 -6.10 -0.37
N ILE A 54 12.34 -6.82 -1.18
CA ILE A 54 12.44 -8.28 -1.18
C ILE A 54 13.89 -8.67 -0.95
N LYS A 55 14.13 -9.65 -0.08
CA LYS A 55 15.48 -10.19 0.19
C LYS A 55 15.96 -11.03 -0.99
N PRO A 56 17.27 -11.30 -1.12
CA PRO A 56 17.79 -12.24 -2.13
C PRO A 56 17.18 -13.66 -2.05
N SER A 57 16.66 -14.06 -0.89
CA SER A 57 15.93 -15.33 -0.72
C SER A 57 14.54 -15.36 -1.38
N GLY A 58 14.03 -14.23 -1.86
CA GLY A 58 12.67 -14.07 -2.36
C GLY A 58 11.63 -13.76 -1.27
N GLU A 59 12.03 -13.72 0.01
CA GLU A 59 11.17 -13.33 1.12
C GLU A 59 10.93 -11.81 1.13
N THR A 60 9.68 -11.38 1.29
CA THR A 60 9.34 -9.96 1.45
C THR A 60 9.90 -9.40 2.76
N LEU A 61 10.73 -8.35 2.68
CA LEU A 61 11.27 -7.65 3.84
C LEU A 61 10.29 -6.62 4.40
N THR A 62 9.65 -5.83 3.53
CA THR A 62 8.64 -4.85 3.89
C THR A 62 7.76 -4.54 2.69
N LYS A 63 6.46 -4.38 2.93
CA LYS A 63 5.50 -3.80 1.97
C LYS A 63 5.24 -2.31 2.20
N ASN A 64 5.74 -1.77 3.31
CA ASN A 64 5.56 -0.39 3.73
C ASN A 64 6.73 0.51 3.30
N GLY A 65 7.48 0.14 2.25
CA GLY A 65 8.76 0.78 1.93
C GLY A 65 8.67 2.29 1.70
N ARG A 66 7.52 2.76 1.21
CA ARG A 66 7.26 4.20 1.08
C ARG A 66 7.27 4.91 2.43
N ARG A 67 6.54 4.38 3.41
CA ARG A 67 6.47 4.91 4.78
C ARG A 67 7.83 4.86 5.46
N ASP A 68 8.58 3.79 5.22
CA ASP A 68 9.93 3.62 5.75
C ASP A 68 10.88 4.73 5.27
N ILE A 69 10.83 5.08 3.97
CA ILE A 69 11.61 6.17 3.38
C ILE A 69 11.14 7.53 3.90
N GLU A 70 9.83 7.77 3.95
CA GLU A 70 9.27 9.03 4.43
C GLU A 70 9.72 9.34 5.87
N ARG A 71 9.72 8.32 6.74
CA ARG A 71 10.05 8.49 8.16
C ARG A 71 11.54 8.42 8.46
N SER A 72 12.24 7.46 7.85
CA SER A 72 13.62 7.11 8.25
C SER A 72 14.66 7.47 7.20
N LYS A 73 14.24 7.87 5.99
CA LYS A 73 15.12 8.36 4.90
C LYS A 73 16.30 7.39 4.69
N LEU A 74 17.53 7.89 4.71
CA LEU A 74 18.74 7.09 4.48
C LEU A 74 18.85 5.86 5.39
N LYS A 75 18.37 5.96 6.65
CA LYS A 75 18.41 4.83 7.59
C LYS A 75 17.57 3.64 7.11
N SER A 76 16.51 3.87 6.34
CA SER A 76 15.73 2.79 5.75
C SER A 76 16.56 2.01 4.70
N ILE A 77 17.24 2.73 3.80
CA ILE A 77 18.13 2.14 2.79
C ILE A 77 19.28 1.38 3.45
N GLU A 78 19.88 1.93 4.51
CA GLU A 78 20.94 1.26 5.28
C GLU A 78 20.46 -0.01 5.98
N ALA A 79 19.24 -0.03 6.52
CA ALA A 79 18.67 -1.24 7.10
C ALA A 79 18.39 -2.30 6.03
N TRP A 80 17.79 -1.89 4.91
CA TRP A 80 17.46 -2.80 3.82
C TRP A 80 18.69 -3.42 3.15
N SER A 81 19.79 -2.67 3.04
CA SER A 81 21.05 -3.21 2.50
C SER A 81 21.67 -4.29 3.37
N ARG A 82 21.33 -4.31 4.68
CA ARG A 82 21.67 -5.39 5.62
C ARG A 82 20.60 -6.48 5.71
N GLY A 83 19.51 -6.37 4.95
CA GLY A 83 18.37 -7.30 5.02
C GLY A 83 17.52 -7.14 6.29
N GLU A 84 17.60 -5.99 6.95
CA GLU A 84 16.91 -5.67 8.20
C GLU A 84 15.63 -4.86 7.94
N SER A 85 14.57 -5.18 8.68
CA SER A 85 13.33 -4.39 8.66
C SER A 85 13.52 -3.05 9.40
N VAL A 86 12.87 -1.99 8.91
CA VAL A 86 12.84 -0.70 9.61
C VAL A 86 11.85 -0.79 10.77
N LYS A 87 12.32 -0.55 11.99
CA LYS A 87 11.43 -0.43 13.16
C LYS A 87 10.87 0.97 13.22
N HIS A 88 9.55 1.08 13.18
CA HIS A 88 8.85 2.31 13.52
C HIS A 88 8.20 2.16 14.87
N GLU A 89 8.31 3.18 15.71
CA GLU A 89 7.35 3.33 16.79
C GLU A 89 5.95 3.52 16.18
N PRO A 90 4.90 2.97 16.81
CA PRO A 90 3.53 3.27 16.42
C PRO A 90 3.38 4.79 16.36
N VAL A 91 2.95 5.33 15.23
CA VAL A 91 2.62 6.75 15.18
C VAL A 91 1.40 6.95 16.05
N LYS A 92 1.49 7.90 16.97
CA LYS A 92 0.38 8.23 17.83
C LYS A 92 -0.78 8.73 16.96
N PRO A 93 -2.03 8.40 17.30
CA PRO A 93 -3.17 8.76 16.47
C PRO A 93 -3.25 10.26 16.14
N GLU A 94 -2.87 11.11 17.09
CA GLU A 94 -2.82 12.57 16.95
C GLU A 94 -1.75 13.09 15.96
N GLU A 95 -0.74 12.29 15.63
CA GLU A 95 0.37 12.65 14.74
C GLU A 95 0.18 12.12 13.30
N TYR A 96 -0.89 11.36 13.05
CA TYR A 96 -1.15 10.77 11.74
C TYR A 96 -1.49 11.87 10.72
N ASN A 97 -0.81 11.90 9.58
CA ASN A 97 -1.02 12.90 8.52
C ASN A 97 -1.59 12.23 7.27
N TRP A 98 -2.82 12.61 6.90
CA TRP A 98 -3.54 12.04 5.77
C TRP A 98 -3.31 12.78 4.43
N GLY A 99 -2.25 13.60 4.34
CA GLY A 99 -1.66 14.10 3.09
C GLY A 99 -2.62 14.86 2.16
N SER A 100 -3.38 14.14 1.34
CA SER A 100 -4.34 14.67 0.38
C SER A 100 -5.76 14.84 0.93
N VAL A 101 -6.05 14.31 2.12
CA VAL A 101 -7.40 14.32 2.67
C VAL A 101 -7.70 15.69 3.29
N THR A 102 -8.87 16.23 2.96
CA THR A 102 -9.40 17.47 3.51
C THR A 102 -10.61 17.14 4.38
N CYS A 103 -10.68 17.70 5.59
CA CYS A 103 -11.88 17.55 6.42
C CYS A 103 -13.05 18.34 5.80
N ASP A 104 -14.17 17.69 5.49
CA ASP A 104 -15.34 18.32 4.88
C ASP A 104 -16.06 19.31 5.80
N GLY A 105 -15.93 19.13 7.12
CA GLY A 105 -16.54 20.01 8.11
C GLY A 105 -15.78 21.33 8.33
N CYS A 106 -14.46 21.27 8.55
CA CYS A 106 -13.65 22.45 8.88
C CYS A 106 -12.65 22.88 7.79
N LYS A 107 -12.57 22.13 6.69
CA LYS A 107 -11.65 22.36 5.55
C LYS A 107 -10.16 22.32 5.91
N MET A 108 -9.80 21.71 7.04
CA MET A 108 -8.42 21.38 7.38
C MET A 108 -7.82 20.47 6.31
N ALA A 109 -6.68 20.88 5.74
CA ALA A 109 -5.88 20.11 4.79
C ALA A 109 -4.37 20.38 5.02
N PRO A 110 -3.52 19.35 5.17
CA PRO A 110 -3.89 17.94 5.29
C PRO A 110 -4.66 17.66 6.58
N LEU A 111 -5.56 16.68 6.57
CA LEU A 111 -6.19 16.18 7.79
C LEU A 111 -5.12 15.52 8.67
N VAL A 112 -4.93 16.04 9.88
CA VAL A 112 -4.00 15.50 10.88
C VAL A 112 -4.80 14.94 12.06
N GLY A 113 -4.43 13.76 12.52
CA GLY A 113 -5.08 13.04 13.62
C GLY A 113 -5.96 11.88 13.14
N LEU A 114 -6.92 11.51 13.99
CA LEU A 114 -7.96 10.53 13.68
C LEU A 114 -8.83 11.02 12.50
N ARG A 115 -9.00 10.16 11.50
CA ARG A 115 -9.84 10.38 10.32
C ARG A 115 -11.07 9.51 10.40
N TYR A 116 -12.22 10.14 10.19
CA TYR A 116 -13.50 9.47 10.12
C TYR A 116 -14.08 9.66 8.74
N TYR A 117 -14.63 8.62 8.13
CA TYR A 117 -15.34 8.73 6.86
C TYR A 117 -16.79 8.28 7.00
N CYS A 118 -17.65 8.83 6.16
CA CYS A 118 -19.01 8.35 5.96
C CYS A 118 -19.04 7.43 4.75
N ASP A 119 -19.53 6.20 4.91
CA ASP A 119 -19.68 5.24 3.80
C ASP A 119 -20.95 5.50 2.96
N THR A 120 -21.86 6.33 3.47
CA THR A 120 -23.12 6.68 2.82
C THR A 120 -22.97 7.96 1.98
N CYS A 121 -22.12 8.90 2.41
CA CYS A 121 -21.85 10.13 1.68
C CYS A 121 -20.67 9.97 0.72
N TYR A 122 -20.76 10.60 -0.45
CA TYR A 122 -19.67 10.55 -1.42
C TYR A 122 -18.45 11.36 -0.93
N ASN A 123 -17.32 10.67 -0.75
CA ASN A 123 -16.01 11.24 -0.40
C ASN A 123 -16.09 12.22 0.78
N TYR A 124 -16.66 11.76 1.89
CA TYR A 124 -16.94 12.61 3.04
C TYR A 124 -16.08 12.22 4.24
N ASP A 125 -15.10 13.06 4.55
CA ASP A 125 -14.08 12.84 5.57
C ASP A 125 -14.11 13.91 6.66
N LEU A 126 -14.06 13.52 7.93
CA LEU A 126 -14.06 14.42 9.07
C LEU A 126 -12.86 14.17 9.98
N CYS A 127 -12.30 15.26 10.50
CA CYS A 127 -11.42 15.19 11.66
C CYS A 127 -12.24 14.94 12.94
N GLN A 128 -11.56 14.54 14.02
CA GLN A 128 -12.18 14.27 15.33
C GLN A 128 -13.15 15.39 15.78
N SER A 129 -12.73 16.65 15.73
CA SER A 129 -13.55 17.77 16.23
C SER A 129 -14.79 18.04 15.38
N CYS A 130 -14.79 17.67 14.10
CA CYS A 130 -15.98 17.72 13.25
C CYS A 130 -16.87 16.50 13.45
N LYS A 131 -16.29 15.31 13.63
CA LYS A 131 -17.05 14.10 13.98
C LYS A 131 -17.81 14.29 15.29
N ASP A 132 -17.23 14.95 16.29
CA ASP A 132 -17.88 15.20 17.58
C ASP A 132 -19.02 16.25 17.52
N LYS A 133 -19.12 17.02 16.42
CA LYS A 133 -20.28 17.90 16.17
C LYS A 133 -21.49 17.15 15.61
N GLY A 134 -21.30 15.89 15.21
CA GLY A 134 -22.32 15.03 14.62
C GLY A 134 -22.40 15.13 13.09
N HIS A 135 -22.79 14.02 12.50
CA HIS A 135 -23.15 13.85 11.09
C HIS A 135 -24.37 12.92 11.05
N GLU A 136 -25.25 13.07 10.06
CA GLU A 136 -26.53 12.34 10.00
C GLU A 136 -26.36 10.82 9.87
N HIS A 137 -25.29 10.39 9.19
CA HIS A 137 -24.94 8.99 9.04
C HIS A 137 -23.85 8.55 10.01
N GLU A 138 -23.75 7.23 10.22
CA GLU A 138 -22.67 6.62 11.00
C GLU A 138 -21.31 6.90 10.35
N LEU A 139 -20.33 7.27 11.18
CA LEU A 139 -18.96 7.54 10.76
C LEU A 139 -18.03 6.42 11.21
N LYS A 140 -17.17 5.95 10.29
CA LYS A 140 -16.19 4.89 10.52
C LYS A 140 -14.80 5.47 10.68
N LEU A 141 -14.05 4.96 11.66
CA LEU A 141 -12.64 5.33 11.86
C LEU A 141 -11.75 4.60 10.83
N ILE A 142 -10.75 5.31 10.30
CA ILE A 142 -9.68 4.74 9.47
C ILE A 142 -8.40 4.56 10.29
#